data_AF-A0A8J6E624-F1
#
_entry.id   AF-A0A8J6E624-F1
#
_cell.length_a   1.000
_cell.length_b   1.000
_cell.length_c   1.000
_cell.angle_alpha   90.00
_cell.angle_beta   90.00
_cell.angle_gamma   90.00
#
_symmetry.space_group_name_H-M   'P 1'
#
loop_
_entity.id
_entity.type
_entity.pdbx_description
1 polymer ?
#
loop_
_entity_poly.entity_id
_entity_poly.type
_entity_poly.pdbx_seq_one_letter_code
_entity_poly.pdbx_strand_id
1 'polypeptide(L)'
;MKGKEESGSGGGRPSGVSSGPGGIGGSPEKSVSAQELKEQGNRLFVGRKYQEAVSCYSKAITRNPSIAVYYTNRALCYLKMQQLDKALADCKHALELDCQSVKAHFFLGQCQMEMENYDEAIANLQRAYNLAKEQRLNFGDDIPSALRIAKKKRWNSIEERRINQENELHAYLTKLILAEKERELEETKRKHEEENMEENRSRAQLSCVATKHDKYLAEMDELFSQVDEKRKKRDIPDYLCGKISFELMREPCITPSGITYDRKDIEEHLQVMETMREVNRSPDT
;
A
#
# COMPACT_ATOMS: atom_id res chain seq x y z
N MET A 1 -28.72 57.69 -10.62
CA MET A 1 -28.89 59.13 -10.32
C MET A 1 -27.54 59.70 -9.92
N LYS A 2 -27.11 60.76 -10.62
CA LYS A 2 -26.20 61.87 -10.23
C LYS A 2 -24.92 61.50 -9.45
N GLY A 3 -23.72 61.94 -9.79
CA GLY A 3 -23.24 63.10 -10.53
C GLY A 3 -21.85 63.43 -9.96
N LYS A 4 -20.86 63.68 -10.82
CA LYS A 4 -20.18 64.99 -11.03
C LYS A 4 -19.18 65.37 -9.91
N GLU A 5 -17.88 65.42 -10.24
CA GLU A 5 -17.07 66.65 -10.56
C GLU A 5 -16.29 67.07 -9.30
N GLU A 6 -15.07 67.64 -9.26
CA GLU A 6 -14.13 68.29 -10.20
C GLU A 6 -12.81 68.48 -9.37
N SER A 7 -11.60 68.25 -9.87
CA SER A 7 -10.68 69.19 -10.56
C SER A 7 -9.55 69.82 -9.71
N GLY A 8 -8.36 69.88 -10.32
CA GLY A 8 -7.32 70.90 -10.10
C GLY A 8 -6.23 70.55 -9.06
N SER A 9 -4.96 70.92 -9.21
CA SER A 9 -4.15 71.52 -10.28
C SER A 9 -2.70 71.58 -9.73
N GLY A 10 -1.67 71.64 -10.59
CA GLY A 10 -0.33 72.06 -10.15
C GLY A 10 0.84 71.37 -10.84
N GLY A 11 1.29 71.95 -11.96
CA GLY A 11 2.54 71.60 -12.63
C GLY A 11 3.77 72.21 -11.96
N GLY A 12 4.94 71.64 -12.25
CA GLY A 12 6.25 72.20 -11.91
C GLY A 12 7.41 71.29 -12.32
N ARG A 13 7.99 71.53 -13.49
CA ARG A 13 9.38 71.20 -13.87
C ARG A 13 10.12 72.54 -13.97
N PRO A 14 11.45 72.66 -13.74
CA PRO A 14 12.43 71.93 -14.56
C PRO A 14 13.82 71.61 -13.94
N SER A 15 14.55 70.76 -14.69
CA SER A 15 16.01 70.72 -14.98
C SER A 15 17.07 70.90 -13.88
N GLY A 16 17.93 69.88 -13.74
CA GLY A 16 19.30 69.99 -13.25
C GLY A 16 20.12 68.77 -13.69
N VAL A 17 21.11 69.01 -14.57
CA VAL A 17 22.03 68.03 -15.17
C VAL A 17 23.23 67.81 -14.24
N SER A 18 23.66 66.57 -14.03
CA SER A 18 25.07 66.26 -13.76
C SER A 18 25.40 64.81 -14.11
N SER A 19 26.36 64.66 -15.02
CA SER A 19 26.82 63.39 -15.59
C SER A 19 28.01 62.81 -14.80
N GLY A 20 27.90 61.50 -14.47
CA GLY A 20 28.98 60.50 -14.38
C GLY A 20 29.89 60.48 -13.13
N PRO A 21 30.76 59.46 -12.98
CA PRO A 21 30.63 58.04 -13.32
C PRO A 21 31.11 57.11 -12.17
N GLY A 22 31.03 55.79 -12.33
CA GLY A 22 31.90 54.84 -11.60
C GLY A 22 31.18 53.92 -10.62
N GLY A 23 31.05 52.65 -11.02
CA GLY A 23 30.43 51.60 -10.22
C GLY A 23 31.32 51.03 -9.13
N ILE A 24 30.68 50.31 -8.21
CA ILE A 24 31.27 49.16 -7.51
C ILE A 24 30.21 48.06 -7.55
N GLY A 25 30.59 46.95 -8.18
CA GLY A 25 29.72 45.84 -8.51
C GLY A 25 29.05 45.21 -7.30
N GLY A 26 27.72 45.21 -7.30
CA GLY A 26 26.99 44.07 -6.80
C GLY A 26 27.21 42.93 -7.78
N SER A 27 28.01 41.95 -7.37
CA SER A 27 28.11 40.65 -8.04
C SER A 27 26.69 40.19 -8.43
N PRO A 28 26.42 39.75 -9.67
CA PRO A 28 25.19 39.04 -9.91
C PRO A 28 25.23 37.80 -9.03
N GLU A 29 24.38 37.72 -8.01
CA GLU A 29 24.10 36.43 -7.37
C GLU A 29 23.75 35.48 -8.52
N LYS A 30 24.66 34.56 -8.82
CA LYS A 30 24.43 33.54 -9.85
C LYS A 30 23.11 32.88 -9.47
N SER A 31 22.06 33.15 -10.25
CA SER A 31 20.75 32.59 -10.00
C SER A 31 20.91 31.07 -10.12
N VAL A 32 20.99 30.38 -8.98
CA VAL A 32 21.24 28.94 -8.93
C VAL A 32 20.20 28.27 -9.81
N SER A 33 20.67 27.52 -10.81
CA SER A 33 19.81 26.89 -11.80
C SER A 33 18.90 25.86 -11.11
N ALA A 34 17.69 25.63 -11.65
CA ALA A 34 16.78 24.60 -11.13
C ALA A 34 17.45 23.21 -11.08
N GLN A 35 18.37 22.95 -12.03
CA GLN A 35 19.16 21.73 -12.08
C GLN A 35 20.18 21.64 -10.93
N GLU A 36 20.87 22.74 -10.61
CA GLU A 36 21.84 22.79 -9.50
C GLU A 36 21.13 22.63 -8.15
N LEU A 37 19.93 23.20 -8.01
CA LEU A 37 19.07 23.01 -6.83
C LEU A 37 18.63 21.55 -6.67
N LYS A 38 18.31 20.85 -7.78
CA LYS A 38 18.03 19.41 -7.76
C LYS A 38 19.25 18.61 -7.29
N GLU A 39 20.43 18.91 -7.82
CA GLU A 39 21.67 18.21 -7.43
C GLU A 39 22.04 18.48 -5.96
N GLN A 40 21.81 19.70 -5.47
CA GLN A 40 21.93 20.01 -4.04
C GLN A 40 20.94 19.20 -3.21
N GLY A 41 19.67 19.12 -3.64
CA GLY A 41 18.65 18.28 -3.00
C GLY A 41 19.05 16.80 -2.97
N ASN A 42 19.62 16.28 -4.06
CA ASN A 42 20.11 14.89 -4.13
C ASN A 42 21.24 14.64 -3.11
N ARG A 43 22.20 15.57 -2.98
CA ARG A 43 23.29 15.47 -1.98
C ARG A 43 22.74 15.45 -0.55
N LEU A 44 21.78 16.32 -0.25
CA LEU A 44 21.12 16.39 1.05
C LEU A 44 20.31 15.13 1.35
N PHE A 45 19.65 14.56 0.33
CA PHE A 45 18.91 13.31 0.43
C PHE A 45 19.84 12.13 0.79
N VAL A 46 20.99 12.02 0.13
CA VAL A 46 22.02 11.03 0.47
C VAL A 46 22.54 11.24 1.89
N GLY A 47 22.70 12.50 2.30
CA GLY A 47 23.03 12.88 3.68
C GLY A 47 21.92 12.69 4.71
N ARG A 48 20.78 12.07 4.35
CA ARG A 48 19.59 11.86 5.20
C ARG A 48 18.94 13.14 5.75
N LYS A 49 19.27 14.30 5.18
CA LYS A 49 18.69 15.60 5.55
C LYS A 49 17.45 15.88 4.72
N TYR A 50 16.38 15.13 4.98
CA TYR A 50 15.18 15.13 4.14
C TYR A 50 14.46 16.49 4.12
N GLN A 51 14.37 17.17 5.27
CA GLN A 51 13.68 18.48 5.36
C GLN A 51 14.41 19.57 4.56
N GLU A 52 15.75 19.59 4.60
CA GLU A 52 16.57 20.51 3.81
C GLU A 52 16.46 20.18 2.32
N ALA A 53 16.45 18.89 1.96
CA ALA A 53 16.27 18.44 0.58
C ALA A 53 14.90 18.88 0.01
N VAL A 54 13.82 18.78 0.80
CA VAL A 54 12.48 19.28 0.44
C VAL A 54 12.51 20.79 0.12
N SER A 55 13.24 21.58 0.91
CA SER A 55 13.40 23.02 0.65
C SER A 55 14.13 23.28 -0.67
N CYS A 56 15.21 22.55 -0.94
CA CYS A 56 15.94 22.62 -2.21
C CYS A 56 15.05 22.24 -3.42
N TYR A 57 14.31 21.14 -3.34
CA TYR A 57 13.39 20.74 -4.42
C TYR A 57 12.23 21.72 -4.58
N SER A 58 11.71 22.30 -3.49
CA SER A 58 10.66 23.32 -3.58
C SER A 58 11.15 24.58 -4.28
N LYS A 59 12.39 25.03 -3.99
CA LYS A 59 13.04 26.11 -4.75
C LYS A 59 13.21 25.74 -6.22
N ALA A 60 13.58 24.50 -6.55
CA ALA A 60 13.68 24.03 -7.93
C ALA A 60 12.32 24.07 -8.66
N ILE A 61 11.24 23.67 -7.99
CA ILE A 61 9.87 23.72 -8.50
C ILE A 61 9.42 25.18 -8.74
N THR A 62 9.72 26.10 -7.83
CA THR A 62 9.40 27.53 -8.02
C THR A 62 10.12 28.13 -9.23
N ARG A 63 11.33 27.63 -9.54
CA ARG A 63 12.09 28.08 -10.72
C ARG A 63 11.58 27.45 -12.01
N ASN A 64 11.27 26.16 -11.99
CA ASN A 64 10.70 25.46 -13.12
C ASN A 64 9.67 24.40 -12.67
N PRO A 65 8.36 24.72 -12.76
CA PRO A 65 7.30 23.81 -12.31
C PRO A 65 6.94 22.73 -13.33
N SER A 66 7.48 22.76 -14.56
CA SER A 66 7.08 21.80 -15.60
C SER A 66 7.83 20.46 -15.54
N ILE A 67 8.72 20.27 -14.56
CA ILE A 67 9.58 19.08 -14.47
C ILE A 67 9.05 18.13 -13.40
N ALA A 68 8.44 17.02 -13.84
CA ALA A 68 7.90 15.96 -12.97
C ALA A 68 8.93 15.38 -11.98
N VAL A 69 10.20 15.30 -12.38
CA VAL A 69 11.28 14.72 -11.55
C VAL A 69 11.41 15.42 -10.20
N TYR A 70 11.24 16.75 -10.16
CA TYR A 70 11.36 17.51 -8.91
C TYR A 70 10.27 17.13 -7.90
N TYR A 71 9.05 16.92 -8.39
CA TYR A 71 7.93 16.44 -7.58
C TYR A 71 8.18 15.01 -7.09
N THR A 72 8.65 14.09 -7.95
CA THR A 72 8.95 12.71 -7.51
C THR A 72 10.07 12.65 -6.46
N ASN A 73 11.09 13.49 -6.57
CA ASN A 73 12.19 13.53 -5.60
C ASN A 73 11.74 14.14 -4.26
N ARG A 74 10.86 15.16 -4.31
CA ARG A 74 10.26 15.75 -3.11
C ARG A 74 9.30 14.78 -2.43
N ALA A 75 8.47 14.05 -3.20
CA ALA A 75 7.59 12.99 -2.70
C ALA A 75 8.37 11.89 -1.97
N LEU A 76 9.51 11.46 -2.52
CA LEU A 76 10.37 10.49 -1.87
C LEU A 76 10.92 10.99 -0.52
N CYS A 77 11.26 12.28 -0.41
CA CYS A 77 11.65 12.88 0.86
C CYS A 77 10.48 12.86 1.85
N TYR A 78 9.28 13.22 1.41
CA TYR A 78 8.09 13.18 2.26
C TYR A 78 7.74 11.77 2.73
N LEU A 79 7.91 10.75 1.89
CA LEU A 79 7.79 9.34 2.28
C LEU A 79 8.76 8.97 3.41
N LYS A 80 10.03 9.39 3.31
CA LYS A 80 11.02 9.16 4.39
C LYS A 80 10.71 9.92 5.68
N MET A 81 9.92 10.99 5.59
CA MET A 81 9.47 11.79 6.71
C MET A 81 8.07 11.42 7.23
N GLN A 82 7.45 10.37 6.69
CA GLN A 82 6.07 9.95 7.00
C GLN A 82 5.00 11.03 6.74
N GLN A 83 5.29 12.02 5.87
CA GLN A 83 4.30 13.03 5.43
C GLN A 83 3.55 12.51 4.21
N LEU A 84 2.71 11.49 4.41
CA LEU A 84 2.07 10.73 3.33
C LEU A 84 1.15 11.60 2.46
N ASP A 85 0.36 12.50 3.05
CA ASP A 85 -0.59 13.35 2.30
C ASP A 85 0.12 14.25 1.28
N LYS A 86 1.25 14.85 1.68
CA LYS A 86 2.06 15.70 0.81
C LYS A 86 2.77 14.88 -0.27
N ALA A 87 3.26 13.70 0.08
CA ALA A 87 3.88 12.79 -0.88
C ALA A 87 2.88 12.36 -1.96
N LEU A 88 1.63 12.06 -1.57
CA LEU A 88 0.56 11.69 -2.49
C LEU A 88 0.18 12.84 -3.42
N ALA A 89 0.06 14.07 -2.90
CA ALA A 89 -0.18 15.25 -3.73
C ALA A 89 0.94 15.48 -4.76
N ASP A 90 2.20 15.38 -4.33
CA ASP A 90 3.35 15.51 -5.23
C ASP A 90 3.41 14.40 -6.29
N CYS A 91 3.07 13.16 -5.94
CA CYS A 91 3.00 12.08 -6.92
C CYS A 91 1.88 12.31 -7.94
N LYS A 92 0.71 12.81 -7.51
CA LYS A 92 -0.39 13.14 -8.43
C LYS A 92 0.01 14.26 -9.40
N HIS A 93 0.61 15.34 -8.90
CA HIS A 93 1.12 16.41 -9.77
C HIS A 93 2.25 15.93 -10.70
N ALA A 94 3.12 15.04 -10.24
CA ALA A 94 4.12 14.42 -11.11
C ALA A 94 3.47 13.63 -12.26
N LEU A 95 2.35 12.95 -12.00
CA LEU A 95 1.58 12.20 -13.00
C LEU A 95 0.75 13.08 -13.95
N GLU A 96 0.31 14.25 -13.49
CA GLU A 96 -0.30 15.27 -14.34
C GLU A 96 0.71 15.81 -15.38
N LEU A 97 1.97 15.96 -14.98
CA LEU A 97 3.07 16.40 -15.85
C LEU A 97 3.62 15.26 -16.72
N ASP A 98 3.79 14.07 -16.14
CA ASP A 98 4.30 12.88 -16.81
C ASP A 98 3.50 11.63 -16.39
N CYS A 99 2.47 11.33 -17.19
CA CYS A 99 1.58 10.20 -16.95
C CYS A 99 2.26 8.82 -17.10
N GLN A 100 3.44 8.78 -17.73
CA GLN A 100 4.22 7.57 -18.01
C GLN A 100 5.37 7.39 -17.00
N SER A 101 5.48 8.24 -15.99
CA SER A 101 6.55 8.16 -15.00
C SER A 101 6.43 6.90 -14.13
N VAL A 102 7.33 5.94 -14.34
CA VAL A 102 7.42 4.71 -13.52
C VAL A 102 7.60 5.03 -12.04
N LYS A 103 8.50 5.97 -11.74
CA LYS A 103 8.81 6.37 -10.36
C LYS A 103 7.62 7.04 -9.67
N ALA A 104 6.85 7.86 -10.39
CA ALA A 104 5.68 8.50 -9.81
C ALA A 104 4.59 7.48 -9.44
N HIS A 105 4.29 6.51 -10.33
CA HIS A 105 3.35 5.41 -10.02
C HIS A 105 3.86 4.54 -8.87
N PHE A 106 5.17 4.26 -8.82
CA PHE A 106 5.78 3.47 -7.76
C PHE A 106 5.68 4.17 -6.39
N PHE A 107 6.06 5.45 -6.31
CA PHE A 107 5.96 6.21 -5.05
C PHE A 107 4.51 6.46 -4.65
N LEU A 108 3.59 6.66 -5.60
CA LEU A 108 2.16 6.75 -5.31
C LEU A 108 1.65 5.45 -4.66
N GLY A 109 2.00 4.30 -5.24
CA GLY A 109 1.66 2.99 -4.68
C GLY A 109 2.27 2.76 -3.30
N GLN A 110 3.50 3.21 -3.06
CA GLN A 110 4.11 3.17 -1.72
C GLN A 110 3.36 4.07 -0.72
N CYS A 111 2.99 5.29 -1.11
CA CYS A 111 2.22 6.19 -0.24
C CYS A 111 0.88 5.55 0.15
N GLN A 112 0.15 5.01 -0.84
CA GLN A 112 -1.15 4.36 -0.62
C GLN A 112 -1.04 3.10 0.24
N MET A 113 0.06 2.34 0.11
CA MET A 113 0.32 1.18 0.95
C MET A 113 0.51 1.57 2.42
N GLU A 114 1.15 2.70 2.70
CA GLU A 114 1.30 3.23 4.06
C GLU A 114 0.01 3.89 4.58
N MET A 115 -0.87 4.36 3.69
CA MET A 115 -2.23 4.84 4.03
C MET A 115 -3.28 3.72 4.14
N GLU A 116 -2.86 2.44 4.09
CA GLU A 116 -3.75 1.26 4.12
C GLU A 116 -4.73 1.13 2.93
N ASN A 117 -4.55 1.92 1.88
CA ASN A 117 -5.32 1.84 0.64
C ASN A 117 -4.71 0.79 -0.30
N TYR A 118 -4.82 -0.48 0.07
CA TYR A 118 -4.09 -1.57 -0.59
C TYR A 118 -4.53 -1.85 -2.04
N ASP A 119 -5.80 -1.69 -2.37
CA ASP A 119 -6.31 -1.96 -3.73
C ASP A 119 -5.72 -0.96 -4.74
N GLU A 120 -5.76 0.33 -4.42
CA GLU A 120 -5.15 1.38 -5.25
C GLU A 120 -3.63 1.24 -5.30
N ALA A 121 -3.00 0.90 -4.17
CA ALA A 121 -1.56 0.68 -4.11
C ALA A 121 -1.10 -0.41 -5.08
N ILE A 122 -1.79 -1.55 -5.10
CA ILE A 122 -1.48 -2.65 -6.02
C ILE A 122 -1.70 -2.22 -7.47
N ALA A 123 -2.79 -1.52 -7.77
CA ALA A 123 -3.08 -1.03 -9.12
C ALA A 123 -1.97 -0.09 -9.64
N ASN A 124 -1.51 0.84 -8.82
CA ASN A 124 -0.42 1.77 -9.18
C ASN A 124 0.94 1.06 -9.29
N LEU A 125 1.26 0.12 -8.40
CA LEU A 125 2.48 -0.68 -8.50
C LEU A 125 2.47 -1.61 -9.74
N GLN A 126 1.32 -2.17 -10.12
CA GLN A 126 1.16 -2.94 -11.35
C GLN A 126 1.34 -2.05 -12.58
N ARG A 127 0.79 -0.84 -12.56
CA ARG A 127 1.00 0.14 -13.61
C ARG A 127 2.48 0.52 -13.73
N ALA A 128 3.17 0.76 -12.61
CA ALA A 128 4.61 1.00 -12.60
C ALA A 128 5.40 -0.17 -13.22
N TYR A 129 5.03 -1.42 -12.90
CA TYR A 129 5.66 -2.61 -13.47
C TYR A 129 5.49 -2.70 -14.99
N ASN A 130 4.27 -2.47 -15.48
CA ASN A 130 3.98 -2.51 -16.91
C ASN A 130 4.72 -1.40 -17.67
N LEU A 131 4.71 -0.18 -17.13
CA LEU A 131 5.44 0.95 -17.70
C LEU A 131 6.96 0.72 -17.72
N ALA A 132 7.51 0.12 -16.66
CA ALA A 132 8.94 -0.25 -16.63
C ALA A 132 9.28 -1.23 -17.75
N LYS A 133 8.41 -2.22 -18.00
CA LYS A 133 8.56 -3.19 -19.08
C LYS A 133 8.47 -2.53 -20.46
N GLU A 134 7.51 -1.64 -20.67
CA GLU A 134 7.33 -0.88 -21.92
C GLU A 134 8.55 0.01 -22.23
N GLN A 135 9.06 0.71 -21.20
CA GLN A 135 10.23 1.59 -21.32
C GLN A 135 11.57 0.83 -21.28
N ARG A 136 11.54 -0.50 -21.14
CA ARG A 136 12.72 -1.38 -21.00
C ARG A 136 13.66 -0.95 -19.87
N LEU A 137 13.09 -0.42 -18.78
CA LEU A 137 13.81 -0.04 -17.57
C LEU A 137 13.98 -1.28 -16.68
N ASN A 138 15.20 -1.52 -16.20
CA ASN A 138 15.48 -2.63 -15.31
C ASN A 138 15.54 -2.14 -13.86
N PHE A 139 14.54 -2.53 -13.06
CA PHE A 139 14.48 -2.30 -11.62
C PHE A 139 14.73 -3.59 -10.80
N GLY A 140 15.17 -4.67 -11.44
CA GLY A 140 15.37 -5.96 -10.79
C GLY A 140 14.11 -6.43 -10.04
N ASP A 141 14.26 -6.68 -8.74
CA ASP A 141 13.18 -7.13 -7.85
C ASP A 141 12.51 -5.99 -7.05
N ASP A 142 12.83 -4.72 -7.29
CA ASP A 142 12.28 -3.61 -6.49
C ASP A 142 10.76 -3.47 -6.63
N ILE A 143 10.25 -3.47 -7.88
CA ILE A 143 8.80 -3.36 -8.15
C ILE A 143 8.06 -4.66 -7.79
N PRO A 144 8.54 -5.86 -8.19
CA PRO A 144 7.90 -7.11 -7.80
C PRO A 144 7.90 -7.36 -6.28
N SER A 145 8.97 -7.02 -5.55
CA SER A 145 9.01 -7.13 -4.09
C SER A 145 7.99 -6.22 -3.43
N ALA A 146 7.86 -4.97 -3.87
CA ALA A 146 6.82 -4.05 -3.41
C ALA A 146 5.41 -4.61 -3.66
N LEU A 147 5.17 -5.21 -4.83
CA LEU A 147 3.90 -5.88 -5.14
C LEU A 147 3.61 -7.08 -4.22
N ARG A 148 4.62 -7.91 -3.91
CA ARG A 148 4.46 -9.04 -2.97
C ARG A 148 4.11 -8.54 -1.57
N ILE A 149 4.80 -7.50 -1.09
CA ILE A 149 4.52 -6.89 0.21
C ILE A 149 3.11 -6.30 0.23
N ALA A 150 2.71 -5.54 -0.80
CA ALA A 150 1.38 -4.95 -0.89
C ALA A 150 0.27 -6.02 -0.91
N LYS A 151 0.43 -7.08 -1.70
CA LYS A 151 -0.52 -8.21 -1.73
C LYS A 151 -0.61 -8.94 -0.38
N LYS A 152 0.53 -9.13 0.31
CA LYS A 152 0.56 -9.72 1.65
C LYS A 152 -0.16 -8.84 2.67
N LYS A 153 0.10 -7.52 2.68
CA LYS A 153 -0.59 -6.57 3.55
C LYS A 153 -2.10 -6.54 3.29
N ARG A 154 -2.52 -6.52 2.01
CA ARG A 154 -3.93 -6.63 1.61
C ARG A 154 -4.59 -7.88 2.16
N TRP A 155 -3.96 -9.03 1.96
CA TRP A 155 -4.47 -10.32 2.46
C TRP A 155 -4.62 -10.28 3.98
N ASN A 156 -3.59 -9.82 4.69
CA ASN A 156 -3.64 -9.72 6.15
C ASN A 156 -4.76 -8.79 6.64
N SER A 157 -4.97 -7.64 5.99
CA SER A 157 -6.03 -6.71 6.37
C SER A 157 -7.44 -7.28 6.16
N ILE A 158 -7.66 -7.98 5.04
CA ILE A 158 -8.94 -8.65 4.76
C ILE A 158 -9.15 -9.81 5.75
N GLU A 159 -8.11 -10.59 6.00
CA GLU A 159 -8.14 -11.72 6.91
C GLU A 159 -8.42 -11.27 8.35
N GLU A 160 -7.75 -10.22 8.83
CA GLU A 160 -7.98 -9.61 10.14
C GLU A 160 -9.41 -9.09 10.28
N ARG A 161 -9.94 -8.42 9.25
CA ARG A 161 -11.34 -7.97 9.25
C ARG A 161 -12.32 -9.14 9.34
N ARG A 162 -12.06 -10.23 8.62
CA ARG A 162 -12.88 -11.45 8.66
C ARG A 162 -12.84 -12.09 10.05
N ILE A 163 -11.65 -12.25 10.62
CA ILE A 163 -11.45 -12.81 11.97
C ILE A 163 -12.21 -11.96 13.00
N ASN A 164 -12.12 -10.63 12.90
CA ASN A 164 -12.82 -9.73 13.82
C ASN A 164 -14.35 -9.88 13.72
N GLN A 165 -14.90 -9.97 12.51
CA GLN A 165 -16.34 -10.21 12.31
C GLN A 165 -16.79 -11.56 12.87
N GLU A 166 -15.99 -12.61 12.68
CA GLU A 166 -16.28 -13.94 13.21
C GLU A 166 -16.21 -13.96 14.74
N ASN A 167 -15.22 -13.30 15.35
CA ASN A 167 -15.09 -13.19 16.80
C ASN A 167 -16.22 -12.34 17.41
N GLU A 168 -16.62 -11.25 16.76
CA GLU A 168 -17.75 -10.42 17.19
C GLU A 168 -19.06 -11.21 17.13
N LEU A 169 -19.28 -11.98 16.05
CA LEU A 169 -20.44 -12.84 15.91
C LEU A 169 -20.44 -13.95 16.96
N HIS A 170 -19.31 -14.63 17.19
CA HIS A 170 -19.16 -15.66 18.22
C HIS A 170 -19.54 -15.10 19.59
N ALA A 171 -18.93 -13.99 20.01
CA ALA A 171 -19.23 -13.35 21.29
C ALA A 171 -20.70 -12.92 21.42
N TYR A 172 -21.30 -12.40 20.33
CA TYR A 172 -22.70 -12.02 20.30
C TYR A 172 -23.62 -13.23 20.49
N LEU A 173 -23.38 -14.32 19.76
CA LEU A 173 -24.17 -15.54 19.85
C LEU A 173 -24.04 -16.21 21.22
N THR A 174 -22.83 -16.30 21.77
CA THR A 174 -22.60 -16.81 23.13
C THR A 174 -23.41 -16.01 24.15
N LYS A 175 -23.41 -14.67 24.04
CA LYS A 175 -24.20 -13.82 24.94
C LYS A 175 -25.70 -14.07 24.81
N LEU A 176 -26.23 -14.27 23.60
CA LEU A 176 -27.64 -14.60 23.40
C LEU A 176 -28.01 -15.94 24.01
N ILE A 177 -27.19 -16.98 23.81
CA ILE A 177 -27.46 -18.32 24.34
C ILE A 177 -27.43 -18.31 25.87
N LEU A 178 -26.47 -17.61 26.48
CA LEU A 178 -26.39 -17.48 27.94
C LEU A 178 -27.57 -16.68 28.50
N ALA A 179 -27.96 -15.58 27.86
CA ALA A 179 -29.11 -14.78 28.28
C ALA A 179 -30.44 -15.55 28.12
N GLU A 180 -30.58 -16.37 27.08
CA GLU A 180 -31.72 -17.27 26.91
C GLU A 180 -31.74 -18.36 27.99
N LYS A 181 -30.57 -18.96 28.27
CA LYS A 181 -30.41 -19.96 29.33
C LYS A 181 -30.84 -19.41 30.69
N GLU A 182 -30.39 -18.22 31.06
CA GLU A 182 -30.78 -17.57 32.32
C GLU A 182 -32.29 -17.32 32.38
N ARG A 183 -32.89 -16.86 31.28
CA ARG A 183 -34.34 -16.59 31.21
C ARG A 183 -35.18 -17.85 31.33
N GLU A 184 -34.85 -18.91 30.59
CA GLU A 184 -35.55 -20.21 30.66
C GLU A 184 -35.40 -20.85 32.06
N LEU A 185 -34.21 -20.73 32.68
CA LEU A 185 -33.99 -21.23 34.04
C LEU A 185 -34.83 -20.47 35.07
N GLU A 186 -34.89 -19.15 34.98
CA GLU A 186 -35.67 -18.33 35.91
C GLU A 186 -37.18 -18.56 35.73
N GLU A 187 -37.66 -18.69 34.50
CA GLU A 187 -39.06 -19.04 34.23
C GLU A 187 -39.43 -20.41 34.80
N THR A 188 -38.53 -21.40 34.68
CA THR A 188 -38.74 -22.75 35.23
C THR A 188 -38.74 -22.74 36.75
N LYS A 189 -37.87 -21.95 37.40
CA LYS A 189 -37.88 -21.75 38.85
C LYS A 189 -39.17 -21.08 39.33
N ARG A 190 -39.61 -20.02 38.64
CA ARG A 190 -40.85 -19.31 39.00
C ARG A 190 -42.07 -20.24 38.92
N LYS A 191 -42.19 -21.04 37.85
CA LYS A 191 -43.27 -22.05 37.72
C LYS A 191 -43.22 -23.08 38.86
N HIS A 192 -42.02 -23.48 39.28
CA HIS A 192 -41.87 -24.39 40.41
C HIS A 192 -42.36 -23.78 41.73
N GLU A 193 -42.04 -22.51 42.00
CA GLU A 193 -42.53 -21.77 43.18
C GLU A 193 -44.07 -21.63 43.18
N GLU A 194 -44.67 -21.45 42.01
CA GLU A 194 -46.13 -21.34 41.83
C GLU A 194 -46.85 -22.70 41.97
N GLU A 195 -46.28 -23.80 41.46
CA GLU A 195 -46.93 -25.11 41.37
C GLU A 195 -46.60 -26.07 42.54
N ASN A 196 -45.74 -25.67 43.49
CA ASN A 196 -45.38 -26.45 44.69
C ASN A 196 -44.93 -27.90 44.36
N MET A 197 -44.17 -28.03 43.26
CA MET A 197 -43.72 -29.30 42.68
C MET A 197 -42.66 -29.98 43.56
N GLU A 198 -42.54 -31.31 43.48
CA GLU A 198 -41.49 -32.06 44.21
C GLU A 198 -40.08 -31.56 43.84
N GLU A 199 -39.26 -31.25 44.84
CA GLU A 199 -37.89 -30.70 44.66
C GLU A 199 -37.03 -31.53 43.71
N ASN A 200 -37.21 -32.85 43.71
CA ASN A 200 -36.43 -33.76 42.89
C ASN A 200 -36.80 -33.66 41.39
N ARG A 201 -38.09 -33.46 41.09
CA ARG A 201 -38.60 -33.26 39.72
C ARG A 201 -38.20 -31.90 39.17
N SER A 202 -38.23 -30.87 40.03
CA SER A 202 -37.74 -29.52 39.73
C SER A 202 -36.26 -29.49 39.35
N ARG A 203 -35.42 -30.12 40.19
CA ARG A 203 -33.98 -30.21 39.95
C ARG A 203 -33.67 -30.94 38.64
N ALA A 204 -34.43 -31.99 38.31
CA ALA A 204 -34.28 -32.68 37.04
C ALA A 204 -34.65 -31.79 35.85
N GLN A 205 -35.70 -30.98 35.96
CA GLN A 205 -36.16 -30.09 34.89
C GLN A 205 -35.21 -28.90 34.66
N LEU A 206 -34.70 -28.29 35.72
CA LEU A 206 -33.65 -27.25 35.64
C LEU A 206 -32.35 -27.80 35.05
N SER A 207 -31.95 -29.02 35.42
CA SER A 207 -30.80 -29.71 34.83
C SER A 207 -31.00 -30.00 33.34
N CYS A 208 -32.21 -30.39 32.93
CA CYS A 208 -32.55 -30.61 31.53
C CYS A 208 -32.43 -29.30 30.70
N VAL A 209 -32.95 -28.19 31.21
CA VAL A 209 -32.82 -26.86 30.56
C VAL A 209 -31.35 -26.42 30.48
N ALA A 210 -30.57 -26.61 31.54
CA ALA A 210 -29.15 -26.27 31.54
C ALA A 210 -28.37 -27.09 30.50
N THR A 211 -28.54 -28.42 30.49
CA THR A 211 -27.86 -29.31 29.55
C THR A 211 -28.25 -29.08 28.09
N LYS A 212 -29.48 -28.63 27.81
CA LYS A 212 -29.90 -28.23 26.45
C LYS A 212 -29.07 -27.04 25.94
N HIS A 213 -28.91 -25.99 26.74
CA HIS A 213 -28.13 -24.81 26.33
C HIS A 213 -26.63 -25.07 26.31
N ASP A 214 -26.12 -25.91 27.21
CA ASP A 214 -24.72 -26.33 27.19
C ASP A 214 -24.41 -27.14 25.92
N LYS A 215 -25.36 -27.94 25.41
CA LYS A 215 -25.23 -28.60 24.10
C LYS A 215 -25.20 -27.59 22.96
N TYR A 216 -26.07 -26.58 22.96
CA TYR A 216 -26.05 -25.54 21.91
C TYR A 216 -24.75 -24.73 21.90
N LEU A 217 -24.20 -24.42 23.07
CA LEU A 217 -22.87 -23.78 23.16
C LEU A 217 -21.79 -24.68 22.59
N ALA A 218 -21.76 -25.96 22.96
CA ALA A 218 -20.79 -26.92 22.44
C ALA A 218 -20.89 -27.11 20.92
N GLU A 219 -22.10 -27.22 20.36
CA GLU A 219 -22.34 -27.31 18.92
C GLU A 219 -21.90 -26.05 18.18
N MET A 220 -22.13 -24.88 18.77
CA MET A 220 -21.70 -23.60 18.21
C MET A 220 -20.16 -23.48 18.26
N ASP A 221 -19.52 -23.78 19.38
CA ASP A 221 -18.06 -23.75 19.50
C ASP A 221 -17.39 -24.72 18.52
N GLU A 222 -17.98 -25.90 18.33
CA GLU A 222 -17.54 -26.88 17.32
C GLU A 222 -17.63 -26.32 15.89
N LEU A 223 -18.69 -25.58 15.56
CA LEU A 223 -18.83 -24.95 14.24
C LEU A 223 -17.72 -23.93 13.98
N PHE A 224 -17.39 -23.07 14.96
CA PHE A 224 -16.30 -22.11 14.82
C PHE A 224 -14.92 -22.79 14.80
N SER A 225 -14.73 -23.87 15.57
CA SER A 225 -13.52 -24.71 15.52
C SER A 225 -13.26 -25.30 14.13
N GLN A 226 -14.30 -25.79 13.44
CA GLN A 226 -14.18 -26.31 12.08
C GLN A 226 -13.75 -25.24 11.06
N VAL A 227 -14.12 -23.97 11.29
CA VAL A 227 -13.67 -22.85 10.45
C VAL A 227 -12.19 -22.58 10.68
N ASP A 228 -11.71 -22.62 11.93
CA ASP A 228 -10.30 -22.44 12.26
C ASP A 228 -9.40 -23.55 11.68
N GLU A 229 -9.86 -24.80 11.67
CA GLU A 229 -9.15 -25.90 11.00
C GLU A 229 -8.95 -25.64 9.50
N LYS A 230 -9.95 -25.05 8.83
CA LYS A 230 -9.86 -24.65 7.40
C LYS A 230 -8.91 -23.46 7.14
N ARG A 231 -8.46 -22.76 8.18
CA ARG A 231 -7.46 -21.66 8.09
C ARG A 231 -6.02 -22.16 8.15
N LYS A 232 -5.78 -23.42 8.53
CA LYS A 232 -4.42 -23.98 8.50
C LYS A 232 -3.81 -23.87 7.10
N LYS A 233 -2.47 -23.81 7.06
CA LYS A 233 -1.70 -23.68 5.82
C LYS A 233 -2.23 -24.70 4.79
N ARG A 234 -2.57 -24.20 3.61
CA ARG A 234 -3.11 -25.01 2.52
C ARG A 234 -1.98 -25.53 1.66
N ASP A 235 -2.08 -26.80 1.28
CA ASP A 235 -1.25 -27.37 0.24
C ASP A 235 -1.78 -26.94 -1.13
N ILE A 236 -0.86 -26.52 -1.99
CA ILE A 236 -1.18 -26.09 -3.36
C ILE A 236 -1.23 -27.36 -4.22
N PRO A 237 -2.30 -27.61 -5.00
CA PRO A 237 -2.38 -28.79 -5.86
C PRO A 237 -1.21 -28.91 -6.84
N ASP A 238 -0.63 -30.10 -6.96
CA ASP A 238 0.59 -30.40 -7.75
C ASP A 238 0.54 -30.00 -9.24
N TYR A 239 -0.66 -29.90 -9.82
CA TYR A 239 -0.86 -29.49 -11.21
C TYR A 239 -0.82 -27.97 -11.41
N LEU A 240 -0.93 -27.19 -10.33
CA LEU A 240 -0.72 -25.74 -10.32
C LEU A 240 0.73 -25.37 -9.97
N CYS A 241 1.51 -26.34 -9.52
CA CYS A 241 2.91 -26.16 -9.17
C CYS A 241 3.83 -26.37 -10.38
N GLY A 242 4.84 -25.52 -10.50
CA GLY A 242 5.89 -25.68 -11.49
C GLY A 242 6.70 -26.94 -11.22
N LYS A 243 7.07 -27.68 -12.28
CA LYS A 243 7.87 -28.91 -12.13
C LYS A 243 9.32 -28.67 -11.69
N ILE A 244 9.78 -27.41 -11.73
CA ILE A 244 11.13 -27.00 -11.33
C ILE A 244 11.08 -26.27 -9.97
N SER A 245 10.30 -25.20 -9.85
CA SER A 245 10.18 -24.44 -8.59
C SER A 245 9.47 -25.18 -7.47
N PHE A 246 8.58 -26.14 -7.78
CA PHE A 246 7.63 -26.73 -6.81
C PHE A 246 6.75 -25.69 -6.09
N GLU A 247 6.67 -24.47 -6.64
CA GLU A 247 5.81 -23.38 -6.17
C GLU A 247 4.66 -23.14 -7.15
N LEU A 248 3.66 -22.37 -6.71
CA LEU A 248 2.56 -21.94 -7.57
C LEU A 248 3.08 -21.17 -8.79
N MET A 249 2.77 -21.68 -9.99
CA MET A 249 3.17 -21.06 -11.25
C MET A 249 2.61 -19.64 -11.37
N ARG A 250 3.48 -18.66 -11.59
CA ARG A 250 3.10 -17.25 -11.81
C ARG A 250 2.89 -16.96 -13.28
N GLU A 251 3.79 -17.45 -14.12
CA GLU A 251 3.75 -17.28 -15.58
C GLU A 251 3.83 -18.64 -16.27
N PRO A 252 2.70 -19.39 -16.34
CA PRO A 252 2.72 -20.73 -16.92
C PRO A 252 3.03 -20.69 -18.42
N CYS A 253 4.00 -21.50 -18.84
CA CYS A 253 4.35 -21.71 -20.24
C CYS A 253 4.42 -23.21 -20.58
N ILE A 254 3.89 -23.57 -21.74
CA ILE A 254 3.77 -24.95 -22.20
C ILE A 254 4.89 -25.22 -23.21
N THR A 255 5.65 -26.29 -22.98
CA THR A 255 6.63 -26.79 -23.95
C THR A 255 5.95 -27.66 -25.03
N PRO A 256 6.54 -27.85 -26.22
CA PRO A 256 5.99 -28.75 -27.24
C PRO A 256 5.72 -30.18 -26.76
N SER A 257 6.40 -30.62 -25.70
CA SER A 257 6.19 -31.90 -25.02
C SER A 257 4.89 -31.97 -24.19
N GLY A 258 4.14 -30.86 -24.09
CA GLY A 258 2.90 -30.76 -23.33
C GLY A 258 3.08 -30.53 -21.82
N ILE A 259 4.30 -30.27 -21.36
CA ILE A 259 4.58 -30.01 -19.93
C ILE A 259 4.58 -28.50 -19.67
N THR A 260 3.87 -28.09 -18.61
CA THR A 260 3.77 -26.70 -18.15
C THR A 260 4.83 -26.42 -17.08
N TYR A 261 5.55 -25.31 -17.24
CA TYR A 261 6.54 -24.80 -16.29
C TYR A 261 6.25 -23.33 -15.98
N ASP A 262 6.84 -22.80 -14.91
CA ASP A 262 6.92 -21.34 -14.76
C ASP A 262 8.00 -20.82 -15.73
N ARG A 263 7.70 -19.72 -16.42
CA ARG A 263 8.55 -19.11 -17.44
C ARG A 263 9.97 -18.87 -16.93
N LYS A 264 10.10 -18.30 -15.74
CA LYS A 264 11.41 -17.94 -15.17
C LYS A 264 12.28 -19.16 -14.95
N ASP A 265 11.71 -20.19 -14.33
CA ASP A 265 12.44 -21.41 -14.00
C ASP A 265 12.92 -22.14 -15.26
N ILE A 266 12.09 -22.21 -16.30
CA ILE A 266 12.47 -22.89 -17.54
C ILE A 266 13.48 -22.08 -18.34
N GLU A 267 13.37 -20.75 -18.38
CA GLU A 267 14.34 -19.88 -19.05
C GLU A 267 15.71 -19.96 -18.36
N GLU A 268 15.75 -19.92 -17.02
CA GLU A 268 16.99 -20.11 -16.25
C GLU A 268 17.57 -21.53 -16.44
N HIS A 269 16.73 -22.56 -16.40
CA HIS A 269 17.15 -23.94 -16.62
C HIS A 269 17.76 -24.14 -18.01
N LEU A 270 17.11 -23.62 -19.06
CA LEU A 270 17.61 -23.70 -20.43
C LEU A 270 18.95 -22.96 -20.59
N GLN A 271 19.09 -21.77 -20.02
CA GLN A 271 20.34 -21.00 -20.07
C GLN A 271 21.50 -21.75 -19.38
N VAL A 272 21.23 -22.39 -18.24
CA VAL A 272 22.23 -23.21 -17.55
C VAL A 272 22.57 -24.47 -18.35
N MET A 273 21.59 -25.11 -18.98
CA MET A 273 21.84 -26.27 -19.84
C MET A 273 22.67 -25.91 -21.08
N GLU A 274 22.42 -24.75 -21.70
CA GLU A 274 23.20 -24.28 -22.84
C GLU A 274 24.66 -23.99 -22.47
N THR A 275 24.87 -23.28 -21.36
CA THR A 275 26.24 -23.01 -20.86
C THR A 275 26.97 -24.31 -20.48
N MET A 276 26.29 -25.28 -19.86
CA MET A 276 26.88 -26.61 -19.61
C MET A 276 27.21 -27.38 -20.89
N ARG A 277 26.40 -27.24 -21.95
CA ARG A 277 26.71 -27.85 -23.26
C ARG A 277 27.90 -27.18 -23.95
N GLU A 278 28.06 -25.87 -23.81
CA GLU A 278 29.21 -25.14 -24.34
C GLU A 278 30.51 -25.53 -23.63
N VAL A 279 30.52 -25.60 -22.29
CA VAL A 279 31.69 -26.01 -21.50
C VAL A 279 32.12 -27.45 -21.84
N ASN A 280 31.17 -28.37 -22.04
CA ASN A 280 31.46 -29.75 -22.43
C ASN A 280 31.86 -29.89 -23.92
N ARG A 281 31.71 -28.83 -24.74
CA ARG A 281 32.11 -28.81 -26.16
C ARG A 281 33.48 -28.17 -26.40
N SER A 282 34.02 -27.41 -25.43
CA SER A 282 35.42 -26.98 -25.46
C SER A 282 36.32 -28.21 -25.28
N PRO A 283 37.12 -28.62 -26.28
CA PRO A 283 38.10 -29.66 -26.07
C PRO A 283 39.16 -29.11 -25.13
N ASP A 284 39.47 -29.87 -24.07
CA ASP A 284 40.70 -29.70 -23.30
C ASP A 284 41.87 -29.65 -24.31
N THR A 285 42.58 -28.52 -24.33
CA THR A 285 43.83 -28.33 -25.08
C THR A 285 44.91 -29.28 -24.61
#